data_AF-A0A3B8W011-F1
#
_entry.id   AF-A0A3B8W011-F1
#
_cell.length_a   1.000
_cell.length_b   1.000
_cell.length_c   1.000
_cell.angle_alpha   90.00
_cell.angle_beta   90.00
_cell.angle_gamma   90.00
#
_symmetry.space_group_name_H-M   'P 1'
#
loop_
_entity.id
_entity.type
_entity.pdbx_description
1 polymer ?
#
loop_
_entity_poly.entity_id
_entity_poly.type
_entity_poly.pdbx_seq_one_letter_code
_entity_poly.pdbx_strand_id
1 'polypeptide(L)'
;EENPKIVIGVVVVLLLAAGAYFGGRYWIDTRDQEAQTEMFQAIRYFEKDNLDTLELALNGDGNNLGFLQIIDDYKWPPAASLANFYAG
;
A
#
# COMPACT_ATOMS: atom_id res chain seq x y z
N GLU A 1 -0.93 -41.62 -25.63
CA GLU A 1 -2.28 -41.08 -25.40
C GLU A 1 -2.12 -39.70 -24.79
N GLU A 2 -2.58 -38.66 -25.46
CA GLU A 2 -2.71 -37.36 -24.82
C GLU A 2 -3.88 -37.44 -23.84
N ASN A 3 -3.68 -37.00 -22.60
CA ASN A 3 -4.74 -37.00 -21.59
C ASN A 3 -5.30 -35.58 -21.46
N PRO A 4 -6.29 -35.20 -22.29
CA PRO A 4 -6.78 -33.82 -22.37
C PRO A 4 -7.30 -33.29 -21.02
N LYS A 5 -7.71 -34.18 -20.11
CA LYS A 5 -8.10 -33.80 -18.73
C LYS A 5 -6.94 -33.22 -17.92
N ILE A 6 -5.73 -33.76 -18.08
CA ILE A 6 -4.52 -33.25 -17.40
C ILE A 6 -4.14 -31.90 -17.99
N VAL A 7 -4.15 -31.76 -19.32
CA VAL A 7 -3.82 -30.49 -19.99
C VAL A 7 -4.79 -29.38 -19.58
N ILE A 8 -6.10 -29.66 -19.60
CA ILE A 8 -7.12 -28.70 -19.15
C ILE A 8 -6.90 -28.32 -17.68
N GLY A 9 -6.61 -29.30 -16.81
CA GLY A 9 -6.33 -29.05 -15.40
C GLY A 9 -5.14 -28.11 -15.20
N VAL A 10 -4.03 -28.34 -15.92
CA VAL A 10 -2.84 -27.48 -15.86
C VAL A 10 -3.16 -26.06 -16.35
N VAL A 11 -3.89 -25.91 -17.46
CA VAL A 11 -4.27 -24.59 -17.98
C VAL A 11 -5.13 -23.82 -16.98
N VAL A 12 -6.10 -24.46 -16.34
CA VAL A 12 -6.95 -23.82 -15.32
C VAL A 12 -6.12 -23.33 -14.13
N VAL A 13 -5.19 -24.15 -13.63
CA VAL A 13 -4.31 -23.75 -12.52
C VAL A 13 -3.44 -22.55 -12.90
N LEU A 14 -2.87 -22.56 -14.12
CA LEU A 14 -2.05 -21.44 -14.60
C LEU A 14 -2.86 -20.15 -14.73
N LEU A 15 -4.10 -20.22 -15.23
CA LEU A 15 -4.97 -19.05 -15.33
C LEU A 15 -5.34 -18.49 -13.96
N LEU A 16 -5.64 -19.35 -12.98
CA LEU A 16 -5.92 -18.91 -11.61
C LEU A 16 -4.69 -18.27 -10.95
N ALA A 17 -3.51 -18.86 -11.13
CA ALA A 17 -2.26 -18.30 -10.62
C ALA A 17 -1.93 -16.94 -11.24
N ALA A 18 -2.08 -16.81 -12.56
CA ALA A 18 -1.90 -15.55 -13.26
C ALA A 18 -2.91 -14.49 -12.78
N GLY A 19 -4.19 -14.85 -12.67
CA GLY A 19 -5.24 -13.97 -12.17
C GLY A 19 -4.98 -13.47 -10.75
N ALA A 20 -4.57 -14.36 -9.84
CA ALA A 20 -4.19 -13.99 -8.47
C ALA A 20 -2.98 -13.05 -8.44
N TYR A 21 -1.96 -13.33 -9.26
CA TYR A 21 -0.76 -12.49 -9.33
C TYR A 21 -1.06 -11.08 -9.83
N PHE A 22 -1.72 -10.95 -10.99
CA PHE A 22 -2.03 -9.64 -11.57
C PHE A 22 -3.08 -8.89 -10.75
N GLY A 23 -4.09 -9.58 -10.23
CA GLY A 23 -5.10 -8.99 -9.35
C GLY A 23 -4.50 -8.46 -8.06
N GLY A 24 -3.63 -9.25 -7.41
CA GLY A 24 -2.90 -8.82 -6.22
C GLY A 24 -2.00 -7.62 -6.48
N ARG A 25 -1.24 -7.63 -7.59
CA ARG A 25 -0.41 -6.48 -8.02
C ARG A 25 -1.23 -5.22 -8.22
N TYR A 26 -2.32 -5.29 -8.98
CA TYR A 26 -3.19 -4.15 -9.23
C TYR A 26 -3.75 -3.58 -7.93
N TRP A 27 -4.21 -4.45 -7.01
CA TRP A 27 -4.73 -4.02 -5.72
C TRP A 27 -3.67 -3.31 -4.87
N ILE A 28 -2.43 -3.82 -4.81
CA ILE A 28 -1.33 -3.17 -4.11
C ILE A 28 -0.99 -1.83 -4.75
N ASP A 29 -0.89 -1.77 -6.08
CA ASP A 29 -0.52 -0.55 -6.81
C ASP A 29 -1.58 0.55 -6.64
N THR A 30 -2.87 0.22 -6.62
CA THR A 30 -3.95 1.17 -6.32
C THR A 30 -3.85 1.70 -4.90
N ARG A 31 -3.66 0.80 -3.91
CA ARG A 31 -3.52 1.22 -2.50
C ARG A 31 -2.27 2.05 -2.26
N ASP A 32 -1.20 1.82 -3.01
CA ASP A 32 0.01 2.63 -2.96
C ASP A 32 -0.25 4.08 -3.39
N GLN A 33 -0.98 4.28 -4.49
CA GLN A 33 -1.34 5.62 -4.96
C GLN A 33 -2.24 6.37 -3.97
N GLU A 34 -3.23 5.67 -3.38
CA GLU A 34 -4.08 6.22 -2.33
C GLU A 34 -3.26 6.63 -1.11
N ALA A 35 -2.43 5.72 -0.60
CA ALA A 35 -1.57 5.97 0.56
C ALA A 35 -0.62 7.15 0.34
N GLN A 36 0.00 7.25 -0.85
CA GLN A 36 0.86 8.39 -1.19
C GLN A 36 0.09 9.71 -1.21
N THR A 37 -1.16 9.69 -1.67
CA THR A 37 -2.02 10.88 -1.70
C THR A 37 -2.37 11.34 -0.29
N GLU A 38 -2.81 10.42 0.57
CA GLU A 38 -3.11 10.72 1.98
C GLU A 38 -1.87 11.20 2.75
N MET A 39 -0.70 10.63 2.44
CA MET A 39 0.58 10.98 3.07
C MET A 39 1.07 12.38 2.72
N PHE A 40 0.53 13.00 1.66
CA PHE A 40 1.00 14.30 1.18
C PHE A 40 1.00 15.34 2.31
N GLN A 41 -0.07 15.44 3.09
CA GLN A 41 -0.15 16.43 4.16
C GLN A 41 0.79 16.09 5.33
N ALA A 42 0.94 14.82 5.69
CA ALA A 42 1.89 14.37 6.71
C ALA A 42 3.34 14.75 6.33
N ILE A 43 3.73 14.57 5.07
CA ILE A 43 5.04 15.01 4.54
C ILE A 43 5.19 16.52 4.68
N ARG A 44 4.17 17.31 4.32
CA ARG A 44 4.21 18.78 4.45
C ARG A 44 4.35 19.24 5.90
N TYR A 45 3.78 18.49 6.85
CA TYR A 45 3.99 18.75 8.28
C TYR A 45 5.40 18.37 8.72
N PHE A 46 5.92 17.25 8.26
CA PHE A 46 7.29 16.81 8.54
C PHE A 46 8.33 17.81 8.03
N GLU A 47 8.17 18.31 6.80
CA GLU A 47 9.05 19.31 6.17
C GLU A 47 9.14 20.64 6.93
N LYS A 48 8.14 20.96 7.76
CA LYS A 48 8.17 22.18 8.59
C LYS A 48 9.12 22.07 9.78
N ASP A 49 9.60 20.86 10.10
CA ASP A 49 10.71 20.58 11.02
C ASP A 49 10.68 21.35 12.35
N ASN A 50 9.52 21.34 13.00
CA ASN A 50 9.34 21.83 14.36
C ASN A 50 8.45 20.87 15.16
N LEU A 51 8.52 20.96 16.49
CA LEU A 51 7.89 19.98 17.39
C LEU A 51 6.38 19.84 17.15
N ASP A 52 5.65 20.95 17.05
CA ASP A 52 4.19 20.93 16.88
C ASP A 52 3.79 20.28 15.55
N THR A 53 4.50 20.58 14.47
CA THR A 53 4.19 20.00 13.15
C THR A 53 4.66 18.56 13.03
N LEU A 54 5.69 18.13 13.76
CA LEU A 54 6.07 16.72 13.81
C LEU A 54 5.00 15.86 14.48
N GLU A 55 4.35 16.36 15.53
CA GLU A 55 3.22 15.66 16.15
C GLU A 55 2.06 15.48 15.17
N LEU A 56 1.75 16.52 14.38
CA LEU A 56 0.74 16.46 13.32
C LEU A 56 1.16 15.52 12.18
N ALA A 57 2.44 15.48 11.82
CA ALA A 57 2.94 14.56 10.79
C ALA A 57 2.75 13.09 11.21
N LEU A 58 2.98 12.78 12.49
CA LEU A 58 2.85 11.43 13.02
C LEU A 58 1.39 11.02 13.23
N ASN A 59 0.58 11.90 13.85
CA ASN A 59 -0.75 11.54 14.35
C ASN A 59 -1.91 12.05 13.47
N GLY A 60 -1.63 12.97 12.54
CA GLY A 60 -2.64 13.66 11.76
C GLY A 60 -3.23 14.88 12.50
N ASP A 61 -4.09 15.61 11.80
CA ASP A 61 -4.76 16.82 12.31
C ASP A 61 -6.29 16.64 12.46
N GLY A 62 -6.77 15.40 12.28
CA GLY A 62 -8.19 15.03 12.29
C GLY A 62 -8.91 15.16 10.94
N ASN A 63 -8.34 15.90 9.99
CA ASN A 63 -8.83 15.97 8.61
C ASN A 63 -7.93 15.19 7.64
N ASN A 64 -6.64 15.11 7.96
CA ASN A 64 -5.60 14.47 7.19
C ASN A 64 -4.93 13.39 8.04
N LEU A 65 -4.61 12.27 7.41
CA LEU A 65 -3.95 11.16 8.08
C LEU A 65 -2.50 11.50 8.46
N GLY A 66 -2.07 11.03 9.62
CA GLY A 66 -0.66 11.00 10.01
C GLY A 66 0.05 9.72 9.55
N PHE A 67 1.38 9.70 9.58
CA PHE A 67 2.16 8.54 9.19
C PHE A 67 1.76 7.26 9.93
N LEU A 68 1.46 7.33 11.24
CA LEU A 68 1.05 6.17 12.02
C LEU A 68 -0.26 5.55 11.53
N GLN A 69 -1.24 6.39 11.19
CA GLN A 69 -2.52 5.94 10.64
C GLN A 69 -2.33 5.33 9.25
N ILE A 70 -1.48 5.94 8.41
CA ILE A 70 -1.18 5.41 7.07
C ILE A 70 -0.54 4.03 7.13
N ILE A 71 0.37 3.80 8.08
CA ILE A 71 0.99 2.49 8.32
C ILE A 71 -0.06 1.43 8.67
N ASP A 72 -1.02 1.79 9.52
CA ASP A 72 -2.08 0.88 9.98
C ASP A 72 -3.13 0.61 8.91
N ASP A 73 -3.56 1.64 8.17
CA ASP A 73 -4.63 1.54 7.18
C ASP A 73 -4.16 0.95 5.85
N TYR A 74 -2.94 1.27 5.42
CA TYR A 74 -2.36 0.83 4.16
C TYR A 74 -1.31 -0.24 4.41
N LYS A 75 -1.73 -1.42 4.87
CA LYS A 75 -0.84 -2.58 4.95
C LYS A 75 -0.50 -3.02 3.53
N TRP A 76 0.78 -3.38 3.28
CA TRP A 76 1.35 -3.94 2.04
C TRP A 76 1.98 -3.02 0.98
N PRO A 77 1.44 -1.85 0.58
CA PRO A 77 2.06 -1.03 -0.45
C PRO A 77 3.39 -0.43 0.01
N PRO A 78 4.32 -0.14 -0.92
CA PRO A 78 5.57 0.55 -0.62
C PRO A 78 5.41 1.85 0.19
N ALA A 79 4.34 2.61 -0.04
CA ALA A 79 4.00 3.82 0.70
C ALA A 79 3.90 3.59 2.23
N ALA A 80 3.46 2.41 2.67
CA ALA A 80 3.43 2.07 4.09
C ALA A 80 4.83 1.99 4.69
N SER A 81 5.78 1.44 3.93
CA SER A 81 7.20 1.40 4.33
C SER A 81 7.81 2.80 4.34
N LEU A 82 7.39 3.68 3.42
CA LEU A 82 7.80 5.07 3.40
C LEU A 82 7.28 5.82 4.62
N ALA A 83 6.00 5.64 4.96
CA ALA A 83 5.42 6.21 6.18
C ALA A 83 6.13 5.70 7.44
N ASN A 84 6.46 4.40 7.53
CA ASN A 84 7.28 3.85 8.62
C ASN A 84 8.64 4.55 8.71
N PHE A 85 9.31 4.78 7.58
CA PHE A 85 10.59 5.47 7.57
C PHE A 85 10.49 6.91 8.10
N TYR A 86 9.43 7.65 7.76
CA TYR A 86 9.20 8.98 8.30
C TYR A 86 8.77 8.99 9.77
N ALA A 87 8.09 7.93 10.22
CA ALA A 87 7.63 7.81 11.60
C ALA A 87 8.76 7.55 12.61
N GLY A 88 9.90 7.02 12.13
CA GLY A 88 11.09 6.74 12.92
C GLY A 88 11.19 5.29 13.39
#